data_AF-A0A0K8NY09-F1
#
_entry.id   AF-A0A0K8NY09-F1
#
_cell.length_a   1.000
_cell.length_b   1.000
_cell.length_c   1.000
_cell.angle_alpha   90.00
_cell.angle_beta   90.00
_cell.angle_gamma   90.00
#
_symmetry.space_group_name_H-M   'P 1'
#
loop_
_entity.id
_entity.type
_entity.pdbx_description
1 polymer ?
#
loop_
_entity_poly.entity_id
_entity_poly.type
_entity_poly.pdbx_seq_one_letter_code
_entity_poly.pdbx_strand_id
1 'polypeptide(L)'
;MSKAIEHVQLTAGFDAWHAQWHHAAVYVGNNLICEAQLWGVRIASVFKYAAGTHLIRFRRDTALDDLGSCKVALEAALKLRYGYDWRSVVQLLTQAKWGWRGGSGRPRQLSERATLCSQLYADAYGVVTASTLDSRAEAGVTPAHLSVNKTLSDLPMAWLSLDPSH
;
A
#
# COMPACT_ATOMS: atom_id res chain seq x y z
N MET A 1 -10.20 6.51 11.82
CA MET A 1 -8.87 6.00 11.41
C MET A 1 -8.39 6.61 10.10
N SER A 2 -9.20 6.68 9.03
CA SER A 2 -8.79 7.30 7.75
C SER A 2 -8.22 8.72 7.90
N LYS A 3 -8.89 9.60 8.66
CA LYS A 3 -8.40 10.95 8.98
C LYS A 3 -7.02 10.99 9.65
N ALA A 4 -6.67 9.97 10.43
CA ALA A 4 -5.36 9.91 11.08
C ALA A 4 -4.24 9.58 10.08
N ILE A 5 -4.52 8.68 9.13
CA ILE A 5 -3.58 8.33 8.06
C ILE A 5 -3.32 9.55 7.16
N GLU A 6 -4.39 10.23 6.76
CA GLU A 6 -4.30 11.44 5.96
C GLU A 6 -3.54 12.55 6.68
N HIS A 7 -3.86 12.82 7.95
CA HIS A 7 -3.16 13.83 8.74
C HIS A 7 -1.65 13.55 8.84
N VAL A 8 -1.28 12.29 9.05
CA VAL A 8 0.12 11.86 9.08
C VAL A 8 0.80 12.10 7.74
N GLN A 9 0.14 11.74 6.62
CA GLN A 9 0.69 11.94 5.28
C GLN A 9 0.85 13.43 4.94
N LEU A 10 -0.13 14.27 5.28
CA LEU A 10 -0.03 15.72 5.16
C LEU A 10 1.15 16.26 5.96
N THR A 11 1.33 15.78 7.20
CA THR A 11 2.41 16.22 8.07
C THR A 11 3.79 15.75 7.58
N ALA A 12 3.84 14.64 6.84
CA ALA A 12 5.04 14.18 6.15
C ALA A 12 5.38 14.98 4.88
N GLY A 13 4.56 16.00 4.55
CA GLY A 13 4.80 16.91 3.42
C GLY A 13 4.16 16.48 2.10
N PHE A 14 3.29 15.46 2.09
CA PHE A 14 2.53 15.11 0.90
C PHE A 14 1.37 16.09 0.68
N ASP A 15 1.14 16.47 -0.58
CA ASP A 15 -0.04 17.24 -0.96
C ASP A 15 -1.34 16.52 -0.61
N ALA A 16 -2.41 17.27 -0.34
CA ALA A 16 -3.72 16.71 0.01
C ALA A 16 -4.23 15.67 -1.02
N TRP A 17 -3.94 15.90 -2.30
CA TRP A 17 -4.28 14.97 -3.38
C TRP A 17 -3.63 13.58 -3.22
N HIS A 18 -2.42 13.52 -2.67
CA HIS A 18 -1.72 12.27 -2.39
C HIS A 18 -1.99 11.76 -0.97
N ALA A 19 -2.28 12.64 -0.02
CA ALA A 19 -2.55 12.28 1.37
C ALA A 19 -3.96 11.72 1.60
N GLN A 20 -4.91 11.92 0.68
CA GLN A 20 -6.27 11.37 0.78
C GLN A 20 -6.34 9.83 0.71
N TRP A 21 -5.29 9.16 0.23
CA TRP A 21 -5.28 7.70 0.12
C TRP A 21 -4.98 7.06 1.48
N HIS A 22 -5.87 6.20 1.96
CA HIS A 22 -5.76 5.61 3.30
C HIS A 22 -5.39 4.12 3.30
N HIS A 23 -5.41 3.49 2.12
CA HIS A 23 -5.16 2.06 1.98
C HIS A 23 -4.59 1.75 0.59
N ALA A 24 -3.79 0.70 0.50
CA ALA A 24 -3.25 0.17 -0.74
C ALA A 24 -3.40 -1.36 -0.73
N ALA A 25 -3.57 -1.94 -1.91
CA ALA A 25 -3.68 -3.38 -2.09
C ALA A 25 -3.10 -3.76 -3.45
N VAL A 26 -2.69 -5.02 -3.58
CA VAL A 26 -2.13 -5.57 -4.83
C VAL A 26 -3.24 -6.30 -5.58
N TYR A 27 -3.51 -5.94 -6.83
CA TYR A 27 -4.45 -6.69 -7.66
C TYR A 27 -3.83 -8.04 -8.05
N VAL A 28 -4.53 -9.14 -7.79
CA VAL A 28 -4.03 -10.51 -8.04
C VAL A 28 -4.82 -11.26 -9.12
N GLY A 29 -5.67 -10.56 -9.86
CA GLY A 29 -6.52 -11.14 -10.90
C GLY A 29 -7.91 -11.53 -10.39
N ASN A 30 -8.82 -11.85 -11.32
CA ASN A 30 -10.19 -12.31 -11.04
C ASN A 30 -10.98 -11.43 -10.05
N ASN A 31 -10.86 -10.10 -10.14
CA ASN A 31 -11.50 -9.15 -9.21
C ASN A 31 -11.07 -9.33 -7.74
N LEU A 32 -9.91 -9.95 -7.52
CA LEU A 32 -9.33 -10.17 -6.20
C LEU A 32 -8.14 -9.25 -5.97
N ILE A 33 -7.99 -8.86 -4.71
CA ILE A 33 -6.90 -8.05 -4.20
C ILE A 33 -6.26 -8.75 -3.01
N CYS A 34 -4.93 -8.66 -2.92
CA CYS A 34 -4.16 -9.01 -1.75
C CYS A 34 -3.93 -7.73 -0.91
N GLU A 35 -4.47 -7.72 0.30
CA GLU A 35 -4.38 -6.57 1.21
C GLU A 35 -3.75 -6.98 2.55
N ALA A 36 -2.87 -6.14 3.09
CA ALA A 36 -2.39 -6.26 4.45
C ALA A 36 -3.26 -5.44 5.41
N GLN A 37 -3.64 -6.07 6.52
CA GLN A 37 -4.39 -5.46 7.62
C GLN A 37 -3.67 -5.75 8.94
N LEU A 38 -4.09 -5.13 10.04
CA LEU A 38 -3.42 -5.30 11.35
C LEU A 38 -3.36 -6.77 11.81
N TRP A 39 -4.33 -7.58 11.39
CA TRP A 39 -4.41 -9.01 11.70
C TRP A 39 -3.73 -9.92 10.67
N GLY A 40 -3.15 -9.36 9.61
CA GLY A 40 -2.39 -10.11 8.61
C GLY A 40 -2.78 -9.79 7.16
N VAL A 41 -2.14 -10.51 6.24
CA VAL A 41 -2.37 -10.45 4.80
C VAL A 41 -3.53 -11.37 4.43
N ARG A 42 -4.45 -10.90 3.60
CA ARG A 42 -5.57 -11.70 3.09
C ARG A 42 -5.91 -11.38 1.64
N ILE A 43 -6.64 -12.30 1.01
CA ILE A 43 -7.33 -12.04 -0.24
C ILE A 43 -8.75 -11.53 0.04
N ALA A 44 -9.16 -10.51 -0.69
CA ALA A 44 -10.53 -10.00 -0.67
C ALA A 44 -10.99 -9.66 -2.09
N SER A 45 -12.31 -9.57 -2.30
CA SER A 45 -12.85 -9.03 -3.55
C SER A 45 -12.72 -7.52 -3.61
N VAL A 46 -12.32 -6.98 -4.76
CA VAL A 46 -12.27 -5.54 -5.01
C VAL A 46 -13.65 -4.87 -4.91
N PHE A 47 -14.73 -5.62 -5.16
CA PHE A 47 -16.10 -5.11 -5.08
C PHE A 47 -16.52 -4.70 -3.67
N LYS A 48 -15.84 -5.20 -2.64
CA LYS A 48 -16.01 -4.72 -1.26
C LYS A 48 -15.80 -3.20 -1.15
N TYR A 49 -14.91 -2.66 -1.97
CA TYR A 49 -14.60 -1.23 -2.00
C TYR A 49 -15.44 -0.48 -3.04
N ALA A 50 -15.95 -1.16 -4.07
CA ALA A 50 -16.68 -0.53 -5.19
C ALA A 50 -18.13 -0.12 -4.86
N ALA A 51 -18.65 -0.43 -3.66
CA ALA A 51 -20.01 -0.14 -3.23
C ALA A 51 -20.30 1.36 -2.91
N GLY A 52 -19.66 2.30 -3.62
CA GLY A 52 -19.95 3.74 -3.57
C GLY A 52 -19.43 4.53 -2.35
N THR A 53 -18.85 3.86 -1.36
CA THR A 53 -18.33 4.51 -0.13
C THR A 53 -16.83 4.81 -0.17
N HIS A 54 -16.13 4.34 -1.21
CA HIS A 54 -14.68 4.50 -1.34
C HIS A 54 -14.31 5.11 -2.68
N LEU A 55 -13.31 5.97 -2.66
CA LEU A 55 -12.58 6.37 -3.85
C LEU A 55 -11.51 5.30 -4.16
N ILE A 56 -11.48 4.80 -5.38
CA ILE A 56 -10.54 3.75 -5.82
C ILE A 56 -9.71 4.26 -7.00
N ARG A 57 -8.40 3.99 -6.97
CA ARG A 57 -7.46 4.28 -8.05
C ARG A 57 -6.59 3.05 -8.29
N PHE A 58 -6.43 2.66 -9.55
CA PHE A 58 -5.55 1.58 -9.96
C PHE A 58 -4.30 2.17 -10.58
N ARG A 59 -3.14 1.64 -10.19
CA ARG A 59 -1.85 2.07 -10.73
C ARG A 59 -0.98 0.86 -11.03
N ARG A 60 -0.17 0.95 -12.07
CA ARG A 60 0.80 -0.09 -12.50
C ARG A 60 2.07 0.57 -13.02
N ASP A 61 3.20 -0.09 -12.81
CA ASP A 61 4.43 0.24 -13.53
C ASP A 61 4.32 -0.24 -14.98
N THR A 62 4.32 0.70 -15.92
CA THR A 62 4.18 0.42 -17.36
C THR A 62 5.48 -0.12 -17.98
N ALA A 63 6.61 -0.02 -17.29
CA ALA A 63 7.85 -0.66 -17.72
C ALA A 63 7.87 -2.16 -17.40
N LEU A 64 7.02 -2.63 -16.48
CA LEU A 64 6.87 -4.06 -16.21
C LEU A 64 5.97 -4.73 -17.26
N ASP A 65 6.49 -5.79 -17.85
CA ASP A 65 5.72 -6.70 -18.68
C ASP A 65 4.67 -7.47 -17.84
N ASP A 66 3.80 -8.20 -18.52
CA ASP A 66 2.72 -8.93 -17.85
C ASP A 66 3.24 -10.04 -16.93
N LEU A 67 4.38 -10.66 -17.29
CA LEU A 67 5.03 -11.65 -16.44
C LEU A 67 5.58 -11.01 -15.16
N GLY A 68 6.26 -9.87 -15.26
CA GLY A 68 6.75 -9.10 -14.12
C GLY A 68 5.62 -8.64 -13.21
N SER A 69 4.52 -8.16 -13.80
CA SER A 69 3.32 -7.78 -13.04
C SER A 69 2.69 -8.98 -12.32
N CYS A 70 2.62 -10.14 -12.99
CA CYS A 70 2.19 -11.40 -12.37
C CYS A 70 3.12 -11.82 -11.22
N LYS A 71 4.43 -11.67 -11.37
CA LYS A 71 5.39 -11.98 -10.30
C LYS A 71 5.16 -11.08 -9.08
N VAL A 72 4.91 -9.78 -9.27
CA VAL A 72 4.60 -8.87 -8.14
C VAL A 72 3.32 -9.33 -7.41
N ALA A 73 2.27 -9.68 -8.17
CA ALA A 73 1.04 -10.22 -7.60
C ALA A 73 1.27 -11.53 -6.83
N LEU A 74 2.08 -12.43 -7.38
CA LEU A 74 2.44 -13.70 -6.75
C LEU A 74 3.25 -13.49 -5.46
N GLU A 75 4.27 -12.63 -5.49
CA GLU A 75 5.08 -12.30 -4.31
C GLU A 75 4.23 -11.73 -3.18
N ALA A 76 3.27 -10.86 -3.51
CA ALA A 76 2.31 -10.36 -2.52
C ALA A 76 1.40 -11.50 -1.99
N ALA A 77 0.94 -12.40 -2.85
CA ALA A 77 0.10 -13.53 -2.45
C ALA A 77 0.85 -14.58 -1.60
N LEU A 78 2.16 -14.77 -1.82
CA LEU A 78 2.98 -15.66 -0.97
C LEU A 78 3.02 -15.19 0.49
N LYS A 79 2.73 -13.91 0.76
CA LYS A 79 2.62 -13.36 2.12
C LYS A 79 1.34 -13.77 2.86
N LEU A 80 0.37 -14.41 2.20
CA LEU A 80 -0.88 -14.89 2.82
C LEU A 80 -0.66 -15.88 3.97
N ARG A 81 0.44 -16.63 3.96
CA ARG A 81 0.76 -17.63 5.00
C ARG A 81 1.67 -17.10 6.11
N TYR A 82 2.17 -15.86 6.02
CA TYR A 82 3.02 -15.24 7.03
C TYR A 82 2.20 -14.66 8.20
N GLY A 83 1.19 -15.40 8.66
CA GLY A 83 0.22 -14.97 9.68
C GLY A 83 0.79 -14.75 11.08
N TYR A 84 2.07 -15.09 11.33
CA TYR A 84 2.71 -14.94 12.63
C TYR A 84 3.91 -13.98 12.65
N ASP A 85 4.65 -13.85 11.54
CA ASP A 85 5.89 -13.07 11.50
C ASP A 85 5.70 -11.63 11.00
N TRP A 86 4.51 -11.34 10.47
CA TRP A 86 4.09 -9.99 10.13
C TRP A 86 4.10 -9.09 11.39
N ARG A 87 3.74 -9.61 12.57
CA ARG A 87 3.88 -8.89 13.85
C ARG A 87 5.33 -8.53 14.14
N SER A 88 6.29 -9.35 13.70
CA SER A 88 7.73 -9.08 13.80
C SER A 88 8.13 -7.96 12.84
N VAL A 89 7.54 -7.89 11.64
CA VAL A 89 7.70 -6.76 10.71
C VAL A 89 7.07 -5.49 11.29
N VAL A 90 5.91 -5.56 11.95
CA VAL A 90 5.35 -4.44 12.74
C VAL A 90 6.29 -4.05 13.85
N GLN A 91 6.82 -5.04 14.59
CA GLN A 91 7.74 -4.81 15.69
C GLN A 91 9.01 -4.14 15.18
N LEU A 92 9.55 -4.54 14.04
CA LEU A 92 10.70 -3.90 13.40
C LEU A 92 10.36 -2.48 12.94
N LEU A 93 9.19 -2.28 12.32
CA LEU A 93 8.71 -0.94 11.96
C LEU A 93 8.44 -0.07 13.20
N THR A 94 7.97 -0.63 14.31
CA THR A 94 7.72 0.08 15.57
C THR A 94 8.99 0.30 16.39
N GLN A 95 9.97 -0.59 16.31
CA GLN A 95 11.30 -0.43 16.90
C GLN A 95 12.12 0.60 16.10
N ALA A 96 12.02 0.60 14.77
CA ALA A 96 12.51 1.69 13.94
C ALA A 96 11.84 3.03 14.29
N LYS A 97 10.53 3.02 14.63
CA LYS A 97 9.81 4.21 15.15
C LYS A 97 10.27 4.68 16.54
N TRP A 98 10.83 3.81 17.38
CA TRP A 98 11.33 4.18 18.71
C TRP A 98 12.83 4.45 18.76
N GLY A 99 13.55 4.17 17.68
CA GLY A 99 14.97 4.35 17.57
C GLY A 99 15.74 3.36 18.43
N TRP A 100 16.87 2.87 17.93
CA TRP A 100 17.94 2.51 18.83
C TRP A 100 18.26 3.75 19.66
N ARG A 101 18.24 3.62 20.99
CA ARG A 101 18.48 4.73 21.92
C ARG A 101 19.82 5.41 21.63
N GLY A 102 19.82 6.43 20.78
CA GLY A 102 21.01 7.18 20.41
C GLY A 102 20.78 8.11 19.22
N GLY A 103 20.45 9.37 19.50
CA GLY A 103 20.70 10.48 18.58
C GLY A 103 19.51 11.04 17.79
N SER A 104 19.00 12.19 18.28
CA SER A 104 18.41 13.32 17.53
C SER A 104 17.30 13.10 16.49
N GLY A 105 16.11 13.64 16.82
CA GLY A 105 15.07 14.03 15.87
C GLY A 105 13.95 13.00 15.67
N ARG A 106 12.91 13.03 16.51
CA ARG A 106 11.75 12.12 16.39
C ARG A 106 10.99 12.32 15.07
N PRO A 107 10.91 11.33 14.17
CA PRO A 107 9.93 11.34 13.09
C PRO A 107 8.52 11.18 13.68
N ARG A 108 7.56 11.98 13.24
CA ARG A 108 6.15 11.86 13.67
C ARG A 108 5.58 10.49 13.27
N GLN A 109 4.88 9.84 14.19
CA GLN A 109 4.40 8.46 14.06
C GLN A 109 3.52 8.24 12.83
N LEU A 110 3.95 7.33 11.94
CA LEU A 110 3.12 6.83 10.85
C LEU A 110 2.09 5.81 11.36
N SER A 111 0.85 5.90 10.85
CA SER A 111 -0.21 4.93 11.15
C SER A 111 0.22 3.54 10.70
N GLU A 112 0.30 2.58 11.65
CA GLU A 112 0.75 1.22 11.39
C GLU A 112 0.01 0.64 10.19
N ARG A 113 -1.32 0.59 10.22
CA ARG A 113 -2.14 0.02 9.12
C ARG A 113 -1.78 0.54 7.72
N ALA A 114 -1.56 1.86 7.59
CA ALA A 114 -1.24 2.48 6.32
C ALA A 114 0.14 2.05 5.81
N THR A 115 1.11 1.97 6.71
CA THR A 115 2.45 1.51 6.35
C THR A 115 2.44 0.07 5.87
N LEU A 116 1.68 -0.83 6.50
CA LEU A 116 1.71 -2.27 6.18
C LEU A 116 1.14 -2.57 4.81
N CYS A 117 0.01 -1.93 4.49
CA CYS A 117 -0.69 -2.21 3.25
C CYS A 117 0.12 -1.72 2.04
N SER A 118 0.82 -0.61 2.20
CA SER A 118 1.72 -0.08 1.17
C SER A 118 3.08 -0.79 1.15
N GLN A 119 3.59 -1.21 2.32
CA GLN A 119 4.81 -2.00 2.42
C GLN A 119 4.66 -3.37 1.75
N LEU A 120 3.48 -4.01 1.87
CA LEU A 120 3.20 -5.26 1.16
C LEU A 120 3.47 -5.15 -0.36
N TYR A 121 3.01 -4.06 -0.97
CA TYR A 121 3.28 -3.80 -2.38
C TYR A 121 4.75 -3.47 -2.63
N ALA A 122 5.36 -2.61 -1.80
CA ALA A 122 6.75 -2.19 -1.96
C ALA A 122 7.74 -3.35 -1.87
N ASP A 123 7.52 -4.29 -0.93
CA ASP A 123 8.35 -5.48 -0.76
C ASP A 123 8.21 -6.40 -1.98
N ALA A 124 6.98 -6.68 -2.41
CA ALA A 124 6.71 -7.52 -3.57
C ALA A 124 7.31 -6.92 -4.85
N TYR A 125 7.17 -5.59 -5.03
CA TYR A 125 7.77 -4.88 -6.15
C TYR A 125 9.30 -4.92 -6.10
N GLY A 126 9.91 -4.70 -4.92
CA GLY A 126 11.36 -4.70 -4.76
C GLY A 126 12.01 -6.05 -5.03
N VAL A 127 11.35 -7.15 -4.65
CA VAL A 127 11.82 -8.51 -4.97
C VAL A 127 11.87 -8.73 -6.49
N VAL A 128 10.86 -8.27 -7.22
CA VAL A 128 10.75 -8.52 -8.67
C VAL A 128 11.63 -7.59 -9.49
N THR A 129 11.73 -6.32 -9.08
CA THR A 129 12.41 -5.26 -9.86
C THR A 129 13.82 -4.97 -9.40
N ALA A 130 14.26 -5.56 -8.29
CA ALA A 130 15.49 -5.20 -7.58
C ALA A 130 15.62 -3.68 -7.30
N SER A 131 14.49 -2.98 -7.24
CA SER A 131 14.40 -1.52 -7.14
C SER A 131 13.53 -1.12 -5.95
N THR A 132 13.84 0.03 -5.35
CA THR A 132 13.03 0.60 -4.27
C THR A 132 12.08 1.65 -4.82
N LEU A 133 10.80 1.60 -4.41
CA LEU A 133 9.80 2.58 -4.86
C LEU A 133 10.07 3.99 -4.32
N ASP A 134 10.66 4.09 -3.13
CA ASP A 134 11.16 5.34 -2.60
C ASP A 134 12.33 5.06 -1.65
N SER A 135 13.53 5.46 -2.04
CA SER A 135 14.73 5.31 -1.22
C SER A 135 14.77 6.24 0.00
N ARG A 136 13.88 7.25 0.05
CA ARG A 136 13.76 8.21 1.15
C ARG A 136 12.71 7.81 2.19
N ALA A 137 11.99 6.72 1.97
CA ALA A 137 10.97 6.23 2.90
C ALA A 137 11.58 5.48 4.10
N GLU A 138 12.42 6.17 4.91
CA GLU A 138 13.13 5.58 6.06
C GLU A 138 12.20 4.97 7.12
N ALA A 139 11.00 5.52 7.28
CA ALA A 139 10.00 5.07 8.26
C ALA A 139 8.97 4.07 7.67
N GLY A 140 9.17 3.62 6.43
CA GLY A 140 8.28 2.72 5.70
C GLY A 140 7.37 3.43 4.67
N VAL A 141 6.87 2.67 3.71
CA VAL A 141 6.08 3.18 2.58
C VAL A 141 4.63 3.40 3.00
N THR A 142 4.07 4.57 2.72
CA THR A 142 2.63 4.88 2.94
C THR A 142 1.85 4.94 1.61
N PRO A 143 0.50 4.95 1.64
CA PRO A 143 -0.29 5.12 0.42
C PRO A 143 0.06 6.37 -0.38
N ALA A 144 0.42 7.47 0.29
CA ALA A 144 0.85 8.70 -0.38
C ALA A 144 2.15 8.52 -1.18
N HIS A 145 3.12 7.73 -0.68
CA HIS A 145 4.34 7.39 -1.42
C HIS A 145 3.99 6.66 -2.72
N LEU A 146 3.07 5.68 -2.64
CA LEU A 146 2.58 4.98 -3.83
C LEU A 146 1.77 5.89 -4.76
N SER A 147 1.14 6.94 -4.25
CA SER A 147 0.33 7.88 -5.02
C SER A 147 1.15 8.93 -5.77
N VAL A 148 2.30 9.34 -5.22
CA VAL A 148 3.21 10.32 -5.84
C VAL A 148 4.24 9.65 -6.76
N ASN A 149 4.52 8.36 -6.55
CA ASN A 149 5.50 7.63 -7.33
C ASN A 149 5.17 7.72 -8.83
N LYS A 150 6.18 8.15 -9.61
CA LYS A 150 6.10 8.43 -11.05
C LYS A 150 6.34 7.21 -11.93
N THR A 151 6.97 6.17 -11.39
CA THR A 151 7.11 4.87 -12.06
C THR A 151 5.74 4.21 -12.22
N LEU A 152 4.84 4.45 -11.27
CA LEU A 152 3.46 3.99 -11.36
C LEU A 152 2.62 4.96 -12.22
N SER A 153 1.91 4.41 -13.19
CA SER A 153 0.95 5.13 -14.02
C SER A 153 -0.47 4.71 -13.69
N ASP A 154 -1.42 5.62 -13.88
CA ASP A 154 -2.83 5.33 -13.63
C ASP A 154 -3.40 4.43 -14.72
N LEU A 155 -4.16 3.42 -14.29
CA LEU A 155 -4.89 2.54 -15.19
C LEU A 155 -6.35 3.00 -15.26
N PRO A 156 -6.86 3.36 -16.45
CA PRO A 156 -8.26 3.70 -16.61
C PRO A 156 -9.10 2.44 -16.42
N MET A 157 -9.96 2.45 -15.39
CA MET A 157 -10.95 1.39 -15.17
C MET A 157 -12.28 1.81 -15.75
N ALA A 158 -12.81 0.99 -16.67
CA ALA A 158 -14.16 1.15 -17.20
C ALA A 158 -15.18 0.64 -16.17
N TRP A 159 -15.40 1.43 -15.12
CA TRP A 159 -16.45 1.12 -14.15
C TRP A 159 -17.82 1.15 -14.82
N LEU A 160 -18.58 0.06 -14.69
CA LEU A 160 -19.99 0.04 -15.06
C LEU A 160 -20.76 0.88 -14.05
N SER A 161 -21.51 1.87 -14.55
CA SER A 161 -22.49 2.58 -13.73
C SER A 161 -23.57 1.60 -13.30
N LEU A 162 -23.85 1.54 -12.00
CA LEU A 162 -25.06 0.92 -11.50
C LEU A 162 -26.17 1.95 -11.68
N ASP A 163 -26.80 1.97 -12.85
CA ASP A 163 -27.97 2.81 -13.08
C ASP A 163 -29.07 2.33 -12.10
N PRO A 164 -29.66 3.20 -11.25
CA PRO A 164 -30.72 2.82 -10.31
C PRO A 164 -32.07 2.50 -10.99
N SER A 165 -32.11 2.41 -12.32
CA SER A 165 -33.31 2.54 -13.15
C SER A 165 -33.99 1.21 -13.53
N HIS A 166 -33.65 0.08 -12.90
CA HIS A 166 -34.26 -1.22 -13.19
C HIS A 166 -34.63 -1.99 -11.94
#